data_AF-A0A7X9ZUR6-F1
#
_entry.id   AF-A0A7X9ZUR6-F1
#
_cell.length_a   1.000
_cell.length_b   1.000
_cell.length_c   1.000
_cell.angle_alpha   90.00
_cell.angle_beta   90.00
_cell.angle_gamma   90.00
#
_symmetry.space_group_name_H-M   'P 1'
#
loop_
_entity.id
_entity.type
_entity.pdbx_description
1 polymer ?
#
loop_
_entity_poly.entity_id
_entity_poly.type
_entity_poly.pdbx_seq_one_letter_code
_entity_poly.pdbx_strand_id
1 'polypeptide(L)'
;MSTHLSKYSDTERYALDVLTRLHQGMRELAGTGGRLRVGSADEMRSYCMTVMHSIEVVRANDSLLLAFGRQRTTALSLSGPANVPGYVSVPEVLKFCRDDAQLRAAGMYALGEITANVIGLLADCEDVQPASGPRTLN
;
A
#
# COMPACT_ATOMS: atom_id res chain seq x y z
N MET A 1 -12.92 -5.10 16.71
CA MET A 1 -11.95 -5.87 15.90
C MET A 1 -12.74 -6.65 14.86
N SER A 2 -12.42 -6.49 13.57
CA SER A 2 -13.27 -6.94 12.46
C SER A 2 -13.16 -8.47 12.26
N THR A 3 -14.27 -9.17 12.43
CA THR A 3 -14.45 -10.64 12.37
C THR A 3 -14.19 -11.27 10.99
N HIS A 4 -13.82 -10.47 9.98
CA HIS A 4 -13.77 -10.88 8.58
C HIS A 4 -12.38 -11.39 8.09
N LEU A 5 -11.35 -11.28 8.94
CA LEU A 5 -9.96 -11.66 8.61
C LEU A 5 -9.53 -13.00 9.22
N SER A 6 -10.34 -13.63 10.08
CA SER A 6 -10.01 -14.91 10.73
C SER A 6 -9.88 -16.09 9.77
N LYS A 7 -10.39 -15.96 8.54
CA LYS A 7 -10.26 -16.95 7.47
C LYS A 7 -8.88 -16.96 6.78
N TYR A 8 -8.02 -15.98 7.07
CA TYR A 8 -6.68 -15.86 6.48
C TYR A 8 -5.63 -16.36 7.46
N SER A 9 -4.59 -16.98 6.91
CA SER A 9 -3.39 -17.38 7.67
C SER A 9 -2.68 -16.17 8.28
N ASP A 10 -1.78 -16.42 9.23
CA ASP A 10 -0.98 -15.37 9.86
C ASP A 10 -0.16 -14.59 8.84
N THR A 11 0.45 -15.28 7.87
CA THR A 11 1.23 -14.68 6.78
C THR A 11 0.39 -13.75 5.91
N GLU A 12 -0.82 -14.17 5.56
CA GLU A 12 -1.73 -13.36 4.73
C GLU A 12 -2.27 -12.14 5.48
N ARG A 13 -2.58 -12.29 6.78
CA ARG A 13 -2.98 -11.17 7.63
C ARG A 13 -1.84 -10.18 7.82
N TYR A 14 -0.61 -10.68 7.99
CA TYR A 14 0.58 -9.86 8.07
C TYR A 14 0.82 -9.08 6.78
N ALA A 15 0.71 -9.73 5.62
CA ALA A 15 0.84 -9.06 4.33
C ALA A 15 -0.19 -7.92 4.16
N LEU A 16 -1.46 -8.15 4.52
CA LEU A 16 -2.49 -7.10 4.49
C LEU A 16 -2.16 -5.93 5.44
N ASP A 17 -1.67 -6.22 6.64
CA ASP A 17 -1.33 -5.20 7.63
C ASP A 17 -0.14 -4.35 7.17
N VAL A 18 0.93 -4.98 6.64
CA VAL A 18 2.09 -4.28 6.06
C VAL A 18 1.65 -3.29 4.97
N LEU A 19 0.85 -3.75 4.00
CA LEU A 19 0.39 -2.91 2.90
C LEU A 19 -0.55 -1.80 3.37
N THR A 20 -1.43 -2.10 4.33
CA THR A 20 -2.37 -1.12 4.87
C THR A 20 -1.65 0.00 5.60
N ARG A 21 -0.68 -0.34 6.46
CA ARG A 21 0.12 0.64 7.21
C ARG A 21 0.94 1.52 6.28
N LEU A 22 1.60 0.94 5.27
CA LEU A 22 2.37 1.72 4.31
C LEU A 22 1.46 2.67 3.52
N HIS A 23 0.34 2.19 2.99
CA HIS A 23 -0.61 3.03 2.25
C HIS A 23 -1.17 4.17 3.10
N GLN A 24 -1.49 3.90 4.37
CA GLN A 24 -1.91 4.93 5.30
C GLN A 24 -0.80 5.95 5.57
N GLY A 25 0.43 5.50 5.86
CA GLY A 25 1.57 6.39 6.07
C GLY A 25 1.86 7.26 4.85
N MET A 26 1.77 6.72 3.63
CA MET A 26 1.90 7.50 2.39
C MET A 26 0.80 8.57 2.26
N ARG A 27 -0.45 8.24 2.62
CA ARG A 27 -1.56 9.19 2.59
C ARG A 27 -1.39 10.31 3.62
N GLU A 28 -0.86 10.01 4.80
CA GLU A 28 -0.55 11.02 5.83
C GLU A 28 0.60 11.93 5.41
N LEU A 29 1.56 11.41 4.62
CA LEU A 29 2.67 12.19 4.08
C LEU A 29 2.31 12.98 2.80
N ALA A 30 1.23 12.59 2.11
CA ALA A 30 0.78 13.27 0.90
C ALA A 30 0.44 14.74 1.20
N GLY A 31 1.17 15.67 0.56
CA GLY A 31 0.97 17.11 0.72
C GLY A 31 1.69 17.75 1.92
N THR A 32 2.41 16.98 2.74
CA THR A 32 3.17 17.52 3.88
C THR A 32 4.66 17.73 3.59
N GLY A 33 5.15 17.29 2.43
CA GLY A 33 6.57 17.32 2.07
C GLY A 33 7.45 16.36 2.89
N GLY A 34 6.85 15.57 3.78
CA GLY A 34 7.54 14.56 4.57
C GLY A 34 7.96 13.35 3.71
N ARG A 35 9.06 12.71 4.09
CA ARG A 35 9.53 11.46 3.48
C ARG A 35 9.39 10.32 4.49
N LEU A 36 9.02 9.14 4.00
CA LEU A 36 9.09 7.92 4.80
C LEU A 36 10.58 7.59 5.00
N ARG A 37 11.11 7.80 6.21
CA ARG A 37 12.45 7.33 6.59
C ARG A 37 12.32 6.26 7.67
N VAL A 38 12.79 5.07 7.33
CA VAL A 38 12.90 3.93 8.22
C VAL A 38 14.39 3.73 8.47
N GLY A 39 14.86 4.11 9.65
CA GLY A 39 16.20 3.83 10.14
C GLY A 39 17.34 4.07 9.13
N SER A 40 18.26 3.12 9.08
CA SER A 40 19.39 3.01 8.14
C SER A 40 18.96 2.55 6.74
N ALA A 41 19.85 2.70 5.75
CA ALA A 41 19.60 2.23 4.38
C ALA A 41 19.33 0.72 4.29
N ASP A 42 20.00 -0.08 5.12
CA ASP A 42 19.79 -1.53 5.16
C ASP A 42 18.43 -1.90 5.77
N GLU A 43 17.98 -1.17 6.80
CA GLU A 43 16.64 -1.33 7.38
C GLU A 43 15.56 -0.93 6.38
N MET A 44 15.75 0.17 5.64
CA MET A 44 14.82 0.58 4.58
C MET A 44 14.76 -0.45 3.45
N ARG A 45 15.91 -1.01 3.02
CA ARG A 45 15.95 -2.06 2.00
C ARG A 45 15.23 -3.31 2.46
N SER A 46 15.48 -3.76 3.70
CA SER A 46 14.77 -4.90 4.31
C SER A 46 13.26 -4.67 4.38
N TYR A 47 12.84 -3.46 4.75
CA TYR A 47 11.44 -3.06 4.75
C TYR A 47 10.83 -3.11 3.34
N CYS A 48 11.49 -2.54 2.33
CA CYS A 48 11.03 -2.58 0.94
C CYS A 48 10.87 -4.01 0.42
N MET A 49 11.82 -4.90 0.72
CA MET A 49 11.71 -6.32 0.37
C MET A 49 10.49 -6.99 1.04
N THR A 50 10.23 -6.68 2.31
CA THR A 50 9.06 -7.17 3.04
C THR A 50 7.75 -6.70 2.39
N VAL A 51 7.71 -5.44 1.96
CA VAL A 51 6.55 -4.88 1.25
C VAL A 51 6.36 -5.54 -0.11
N MET A 52 7.43 -5.73 -0.90
CA MET A 52 7.35 -6.41 -2.19
C MET A 52 6.85 -7.86 -2.05
N HIS A 53 7.33 -8.59 -1.05
CA HIS A 53 6.81 -9.92 -0.75
C HIS A 53 5.32 -9.89 -0.37
N SER A 54 4.92 -8.90 0.44
CA SER A 54 3.50 -8.72 0.82
C SER A 54 2.61 -8.39 -0.39
N ILE A 55 3.10 -7.61 -1.35
CA ILE A 55 2.42 -7.35 -2.64
C ILE A 55 2.21 -8.67 -3.39
N GLU A 56 3.22 -9.52 -3.48
CA GLU A 56 3.12 -10.81 -4.17
C GLU A 56 2.08 -11.72 -3.54
N VAL A 57 2.09 -11.83 -2.20
CA VAL A 57 1.11 -12.62 -1.44
C VAL A 57 -0.31 -12.15 -1.71
N VAL A 58 -0.56 -10.84 -1.63
CA VAL A 58 -1.91 -10.28 -1.85
C VAL A 58 -2.33 -10.37 -3.32
N ARG A 59 -1.41 -10.14 -4.26
CA ARG A 59 -1.69 -10.21 -5.71
C ARG A 59 -1.99 -11.64 -6.17
N ALA A 60 -1.35 -12.65 -5.58
CA ALA A 60 -1.53 -14.05 -5.95
C ALA A 60 -2.84 -14.65 -5.43
N ASN A 61 -3.47 -14.04 -4.42
CA ASN A 61 -4.71 -14.53 -3.81
C ASN A 61 -5.85 -13.53 -4.05
N ASP A 62 -6.76 -13.90 -4.94
CA ASP A 62 -7.88 -13.05 -5.35
C ASP A 62 -8.77 -12.64 -4.16
N SER A 63 -8.99 -13.53 -3.18
CA SER A 63 -9.75 -13.18 -1.98
C SER A 63 -9.05 -12.14 -1.10
N LEU A 64 -7.71 -12.18 -1.02
CA LEU A 64 -6.94 -11.14 -0.32
C LEU A 64 -6.97 -9.83 -1.08
N LEU A 65 -6.86 -9.87 -2.40
CA LEU A 65 -6.93 -8.70 -3.26
C LEU A 65 -8.28 -7.97 -3.13
N LEU A 66 -9.39 -8.72 -3.12
CA LEU A 66 -10.73 -8.18 -2.86
C LEU A 66 -10.86 -7.59 -1.45
N ALA A 67 -10.32 -8.27 -0.43
CA ALA A 67 -10.33 -7.77 0.94
C ALA A 67 -9.52 -6.48 1.08
N PHE A 68 -8.35 -6.42 0.42
CA PHE A 68 -7.51 -5.24 0.38
C PHE A 68 -8.22 -4.08 -0.32
N GLY A 69 -8.79 -4.31 -1.51
CA GLY A 69 -9.59 -3.32 -2.23
C GLY A 69 -10.75 -2.77 -1.41
N ARG A 70 -11.47 -3.64 -0.68
CA ARG A 70 -12.57 -3.25 0.22
C ARG A 70 -12.09 -2.37 1.39
N GLN A 71 -10.93 -2.67 1.97
CA GLN A 71 -10.35 -1.84 3.03
C GLN A 71 -9.94 -0.46 2.51
N ARG A 72 -9.53 -0.35 1.24
CA ARG A 72 -9.16 0.94 0.61
C ARG A 72 -10.36 1.79 0.28
N THR A 73 -11.42 1.20 -0.27
CA THR A 73 -12.63 1.94 -0.60
C THR A 73 -13.39 2.42 0.63
N THR A 74 -13.39 1.63 1.72
CA THR A 74 -13.97 2.04 3.00
C THR A 74 -13.20 3.21 3.64
N ALA A 75 -11.87 3.23 3.51
CA ALA A 75 -11.03 4.30 4.06
C ALA A 75 -11.11 5.63 3.27
N LEU A 76 -11.70 5.63 2.07
CA LEU A 76 -11.83 6.83 1.24
C LEU A 76 -12.97 7.75 1.68
N SER A 77 -13.79 7.39 2.68
CA SER A 77 -14.94 8.20 3.15
C SER A 77 -15.70 8.85 2.00
N LEU A 78 -16.19 8.01 1.08
CA LEU A 78 -16.84 8.44 -0.16
C LEU A 78 -18.16 9.22 0.05
N SER A 79 -18.62 9.37 1.30
CA SER A 79 -19.78 10.16 1.67
C SER A 79 -19.38 11.57 2.12
N GLY A 80 -19.31 12.51 1.16
CA GLY A 80 -19.29 13.95 1.43
C GLY A 80 -20.69 14.57 1.46
N PRO A 81 -20.84 15.89 1.63
CA PRO A 81 -22.08 16.60 1.32
C PRO A 81 -22.40 16.48 -0.18
N ALA A 82 -23.68 16.33 -0.55
CA ALA A 82 -24.12 16.11 -1.95
C ALA A 82 -23.67 17.21 -2.93
N ASN A 83 -23.33 18.37 -2.40
CA ASN A 83 -22.92 19.59 -3.09
C ASN A 83 -21.40 19.73 -3.27
N VAL A 84 -20.60 18.74 -2.87
CA VAL A 84 -19.14 18.72 -3.09
C VAL A 84 -18.81 17.90 -4.34
N PRO A 85 -18.02 18.44 -5.30
CA PRO A 85 -17.53 17.67 -6.44
C PRO A 85 -16.86 16.37 -5.99
N GLY A 86 -17.26 15.24 -6.58
CA GLY A 86 -16.78 13.92 -6.17
C GLY A 86 -17.62 13.24 -5.08
N TYR A 87 -18.78 13.82 -4.71
CA TYR A 87 -19.76 13.13 -3.88
C TYR A 87 -20.22 11.81 -4.52
N VAL A 88 -20.20 10.73 -3.74
CA VAL A 88 -20.79 9.44 -4.10
C VAL A 88 -21.86 9.11 -3.06
N SER A 89 -23.04 8.72 -3.51
CA SER A 89 -24.12 8.38 -2.58
C SER A 89 -23.80 7.10 -1.82
N VAL A 90 -24.28 6.97 -0.57
CA VAL A 90 -24.10 5.75 0.22
C VAL A 90 -24.59 4.49 -0.53
N PRO A 91 -25.75 4.48 -1.23
CA PRO A 91 -26.16 3.34 -2.05
C PRO A 91 -25.16 2.97 -3.16
N GLU A 92 -24.54 3.95 -3.82
CA GLU A 92 -23.52 3.69 -4.85
C GLU A 92 -22.23 3.15 -4.24
N VAL A 93 -21.80 3.66 -3.09
CA VAL A 93 -20.66 3.10 -2.34
C VAL A 93 -20.95 1.66 -1.95
N LEU A 94 -22.16 1.35 -1.47
CA LEU A 94 -22.55 -0.01 -1.12
C LEU A 94 -22.61 -0.91 -2.36
N LYS A 95 -23.07 -0.42 -3.51
CA LYS A 95 -23.05 -1.15 -4.78
C LYS A 95 -21.62 -1.47 -5.21
N PHE A 96 -20.73 -0.48 -5.16
CA PHE A 96 -19.30 -0.66 -5.43
C PHE A 96 -18.69 -1.71 -4.49
N CYS A 97 -18.95 -1.61 -3.19
CA CYS A 97 -18.46 -2.54 -2.19
C CYS A 97 -19.06 -3.95 -2.29
N ARG A 98 -20.02 -4.20 -3.18
CA ARG A 98 -20.57 -5.54 -3.43
C ARG A 98 -20.14 -6.12 -4.77
N ASP A 99 -19.44 -5.33 -5.59
CA ASP A 99 -18.96 -5.76 -6.90
C ASP A 99 -17.50 -6.19 -6.80
N ASP A 100 -17.26 -7.49 -6.95
CA ASP A 100 -15.92 -8.06 -6.87
C ASP A 100 -14.98 -7.52 -7.96
N ALA A 101 -15.49 -7.18 -9.15
CA ALA A 101 -14.64 -6.60 -10.20
C ALA A 101 -14.14 -5.20 -9.80
N GLN A 102 -15.01 -4.41 -9.16
CA GLN A 102 -14.66 -3.08 -8.64
C GLN A 102 -13.68 -3.17 -7.46
N LEU A 103 -13.92 -4.11 -6.54
CA LEU A 103 -13.00 -4.34 -5.42
C LEU A 103 -11.64 -4.85 -5.89
N ARG A 104 -11.60 -5.72 -6.89
CA ARG A 104 -10.34 -6.18 -7.51
C ARG A 104 -9.60 -5.01 -8.14
N ALA A 105 -10.29 -4.17 -8.92
CA ALA A 105 -9.70 -2.99 -9.53
C ALA A 105 -9.13 -2.02 -8.48
N ALA A 106 -9.89 -1.76 -7.41
CA ALA A 106 -9.43 -0.94 -6.29
C ALA A 106 -8.20 -1.52 -5.58
N GLY A 107 -8.17 -2.84 -5.37
CA GLY A 107 -7.03 -3.55 -4.79
C GLY A 107 -5.79 -3.43 -5.68
N MET A 108 -5.93 -3.67 -6.99
CA MET A 108 -4.82 -3.56 -7.95
C MET A 108 -4.29 -2.14 -8.07
N TYR A 109 -5.17 -1.14 -8.08
CA TYR A 109 -4.78 0.26 -8.08
C TYR A 109 -3.93 0.61 -6.85
N ALA A 110 -4.39 0.23 -5.65
CA ALA A 110 -3.65 0.46 -4.42
C ALA A 110 -2.29 -0.28 -4.39
N LEU A 111 -2.23 -1.52 -4.90
CA LEU A 111 -0.95 -2.22 -5.06
C LEU A 111 -0.01 -1.48 -6.02
N GLY A 112 -0.53 -0.91 -7.11
CA GLY A 112 0.24 -0.10 -8.06
C GLY A 112 0.83 1.15 -7.41
N GLU A 113 0.04 1.88 -6.62
CA GLU A 113 0.51 3.03 -5.85
C GLU A 113 1.63 2.64 -4.87
N ILE A 114 1.44 1.57 -4.10
CA ILE A 114 2.46 1.08 -3.16
C ILE A 114 3.73 0.68 -3.92
N THR A 115 3.59 -0.05 -5.03
CA THR A 115 4.73 -0.50 -5.84
C THR A 115 5.57 0.68 -6.33
N ALA A 116 4.93 1.71 -6.88
CA ALA A 116 5.62 2.90 -7.37
C ALA A 116 6.40 3.63 -6.25
N ASN A 117 5.80 3.74 -5.07
CA ASN A 117 6.45 4.36 -3.92
C ASN A 117 7.62 3.53 -3.39
N VAL A 118 7.48 2.20 -3.31
CA VAL A 118 8.56 1.31 -2.87
C VAL A 118 9.74 1.37 -3.83
N ILE A 119 9.51 1.43 -5.14
CA ILE A 119 10.57 1.61 -6.14
C ILE A 119 11.30 2.94 -5.91
N GLY A 120 10.57 4.02 -5.66
CA GLY A 120 11.17 5.32 -5.31
C GLY A 120 12.01 5.25 -4.03
N LEU A 121 11.52 4.58 -2.99
CA LEU A 121 12.26 4.40 -1.73
C LEU A 121 13.54 3.57 -1.92
N LEU A 122 13.49 2.52 -2.74
CA LEU A 122 14.66 1.71 -3.08
C LEU A 122 15.72 2.52 -3.83
N ALA A 123 15.31 3.32 -4.82
CA ALA A 123 16.21 4.21 -5.55
C ALA A 123 16.90 5.20 -4.61
N ASP A 124 16.15 5.83 -3.69
CA ASP A 124 16.69 6.72 -2.65
C ASP A 124 17.71 6.00 -1.74
N CYS A 125 17.60 4.68 -1.54
CA CYS A 125 18.58 3.92 -0.74
C CYS A 125 19.87 3.62 -1.50
N GLU A 126 19.78 3.40 -2.81
CA GLU A 126 20.93 3.14 -3.68
C GLU A 126 21.77 4.40 -3.86
N ASP A 127 21.14 5.57 -3.95
CA ASP A 127 21.83 6.87 -4.03
C ASP A 127 22.57 7.24 -2.72
N VAL A 128 22.19 6.67 -1.58
CA VAL A 128 22.82 6.91 -0.27
C VAL A 128 24.01 5.98 0.00
N GLN A 129 24.21 4.92 -0.80
CA GLN A 129 25.43 4.12 -0.69
C GLN A 129 26.62 4.93 -1.25
N PRO A 130 27.60 5.35 -0.43
CA PRO A 130 28.80 5.96 -0.99
C PRO A 130 29.48 4.93 -1.90
N ALA A 131 29.83 5.36 -3.11
CA ALA A 131 30.66 4.59 -4.04
C ALA A 131 31.81 3.93 -3.29
N SER A 132 31.65 2.64 -3.00
CA SER A 132 32.60 1.91 -2.18
C SER A 132 33.75 1.44 -3.05
N GLY A 133 34.87 2.17 -2.98
CA GLY A 133 36.16 1.69 -3.44
C GLY A 133 37.21 2.80 -3.58
N PRO A 134 38.34 2.78 -2.84
CA PRO A 134 39.47 3.63 -3.17
C PRO A 134 39.98 3.24 -4.56
N ARG A 135 40.00 4.19 -5.50
CA ARG A 135 40.78 4.04 -6.74
C ARG A 135 42.25 3.97 -6.34
N THR A 136 42.82 2.77 -6.33
CA THR A 136 44.27 2.60 -6.36
C THR A 136 44.76 3.20 -7.68
N LEU A 137 45.46 4.32 -7.57
CA LEU A 137 46.27 4.90 -8.63
C LEU A 137 47.48 3.98 -8.82
N ASN A 138 47.59 3.35 -9.99
CA ASN A 138 48.87 2.86 -10.50
C ASN A 138 49.55 3.99 -11.27
#